data_AF-A0A914C1C0-F1
#
_entry.id   AF-A0A914C1C0-F1
#
_cell.length_a   1.000
_cell.length_b   1.000
_cell.length_c   1.000
_cell.angle_alpha   90.00
_cell.angle_beta   90.00
_cell.angle_gamma   90.00
#
_symmetry.space_group_name_H-M   'P 1'
#
loop_
_entity.id
_entity.type
_entity.pdbx_description
1 polymer ?
#
loop_
_entity_poly.entity_id
_entity_poly.type
_entity_poly.pdbx_seq_one_letter_code
_entity_poly.pdbx_strand_id
1 'polypeptide(L)'
;MTNWNEIRDKSKLFTHVNTERESLFLFQRSSLAYMGSPQAWEKIFVFSGDIAYDLHTENGIGGDNFTRQMEPVIAYVPYMVIAGNHEDDLKNFSNYKNRFVMPDNGYGDNQFYSFDLGPIHFLGVSTEYYGFFNEYGHMPVINQYNWLENDLKQADANRAAVPWILSYQHRPFYCSNENSEECTSFENTLIKSGFEDLPGLESLYLKYGMDLGFWGHEHSYERFWPSSGRQIFNQTSNPYHNAAAPTYIVTGAAGCHSGHALFENPPSPASASRINDYGYTMLHVVNKTHLFIEQISVEAGNQVVDQIWLSKDLQHAPKPDYAKTQQFIQFPEPKVCNPRDVQCRGKYSHKKRNPASF
;
A
#
# COMPACT_ATOMS: atom_id res chain seq x y z
N MET A 1 -15.50 -6.89 -31.86
CA MET A 1 -14.85 -8.06 -31.25
C MET A 1 -13.45 -8.14 -31.80
N THR A 2 -12.47 -7.63 -31.06
CA THR A 2 -11.07 -7.58 -31.51
C THR A 2 -10.30 -8.68 -30.77
N ASN A 3 -9.66 -9.55 -31.55
CA ASN A 3 -9.04 -10.81 -31.12
C ASN A 3 -7.63 -10.53 -30.58
N TRP A 4 -7.37 -10.83 -29.30
CA TRP A 4 -6.16 -10.44 -28.55
C TRP A 4 -4.91 -11.31 -28.80
N ASN A 5 -4.90 -12.14 -29.84
CA ASN A 5 -3.85 -13.14 -30.07
C ASN A 5 -2.62 -12.67 -30.89
N GLU A 6 -2.55 -11.40 -31.32
CA GLU A 6 -1.44 -10.92 -32.19
C GLU A 6 -0.20 -10.33 -31.46
N ILE A 7 -0.15 -10.30 -30.13
CA ILE A 7 1.02 -9.76 -29.37
C ILE A 7 1.99 -10.88 -28.93
N ARG A 8 2.24 -11.90 -29.77
CA ARG A 8 3.00 -13.11 -29.36
C ARG A 8 4.10 -13.60 -30.30
N ASP A 9 4.74 -12.74 -31.09
CA ASP A 9 5.98 -13.13 -31.80
C ASP A 9 7.24 -12.63 -31.09
N LYS A 10 7.97 -13.58 -30.47
CA LYS A 10 9.19 -13.38 -29.65
C LYS A 10 10.51 -13.59 -30.43
N SER A 11 10.49 -13.66 -31.75
CA SER A 11 11.66 -14.08 -32.54
C SER A 11 12.73 -12.99 -32.83
N LYS A 12 12.62 -11.77 -32.29
CA LYS A 12 13.57 -10.67 -32.59
C LYS A 12 14.31 -10.04 -31.41
N LEU A 13 14.27 -10.61 -30.21
CA LEU A 13 14.66 -9.91 -28.97
C LEU A 13 16.01 -10.30 -28.32
N PHE A 14 16.88 -11.08 -28.96
CA PHE A 14 18.15 -11.46 -28.33
C PHE A 14 19.38 -11.37 -29.26
N THR A 15 20.34 -10.52 -28.88
CA THR A 15 21.78 -10.77 -29.00
C THR A 15 22.55 -10.04 -27.88
N HIS A 16 23.23 -10.86 -27.06
CA HIS A 16 24.41 -10.68 -26.18
C HIS A 16 24.70 -9.36 -25.44
N VAL A 17 25.07 -9.46 -24.14
CA VAL A 17 26.46 -9.31 -23.62
C VAL A 17 26.57 -9.88 -22.19
N ASN A 18 27.76 -10.44 -21.90
CA ASN A 18 28.23 -11.16 -20.72
C ASN A 18 29.09 -10.21 -19.84
N THR A 19 29.09 -10.43 -18.50
CA THR A 19 30.13 -10.08 -17.46
C THR A 19 30.61 -8.60 -17.36
N GLU A 20 30.66 -7.88 -16.23
CA GLU A 20 31.16 -8.15 -14.88
C GLU A 20 30.59 -7.13 -13.85
N ARG A 21 30.52 -7.54 -12.56
CA ARG A 21 30.38 -6.75 -11.31
C ARG A 21 29.88 -5.30 -11.41
N GLU A 22 28.57 -5.13 -11.51
CA GLU A 22 27.85 -4.02 -10.88
C GLU A 22 26.52 -4.58 -10.39
N SER A 23 26.13 -4.24 -9.17
CA SER A 23 24.80 -4.51 -8.61
C SER A 23 23.78 -3.64 -9.36
N LEU A 24 23.58 -3.94 -10.64
CA LEU A 24 22.71 -3.19 -11.54
C LEU A 24 21.27 -3.67 -11.28
N PHE A 25 20.51 -2.86 -10.53
CA PHE A 25 19.06 -3.00 -10.47
C PHE A 25 18.51 -2.81 -11.88
N LEU A 26 18.23 -3.93 -12.55
CA LEU A 26 17.81 -4.01 -13.94
C LEU A 26 16.33 -3.63 -14.06
N PHE A 27 16.05 -2.34 -14.31
CA PHE A 27 14.85 -1.97 -15.06
C PHE A 27 15.01 -2.47 -16.50
N GLN A 28 14.32 -3.57 -16.83
CA GLN A 28 14.45 -4.24 -18.12
C GLN A 28 13.88 -3.37 -19.26
N ARG A 29 14.63 -3.25 -20.36
CA ARG A 29 14.31 -2.50 -21.60
C ARG A 29 12.94 -2.81 -22.27
N SER A 30 12.18 -3.79 -21.78
CA SER A 30 10.85 -4.13 -22.30
C SER A 30 9.77 -3.10 -21.97
N SER A 31 9.94 -2.31 -20.90
CA SER A 31 9.08 -1.15 -20.62
C SER A 31 9.24 -0.05 -21.67
N LEU A 32 10.46 0.22 -22.13
CA LEU A 32 10.76 1.30 -23.08
C LEU A 32 10.19 1.09 -24.50
N ALA A 33 10.07 -0.15 -24.98
CA ALA A 33 9.58 -0.42 -26.34
C ALA A 33 8.06 -0.19 -26.50
N TYR A 34 7.30 -0.18 -25.40
CA TYR A 34 5.85 0.05 -25.42
C TYR A 34 5.47 1.54 -25.25
N MET A 35 6.43 2.40 -24.91
CA MET A 35 6.21 3.77 -24.43
C MET A 35 6.20 4.84 -25.54
N GLY A 36 6.26 4.44 -26.81
CA GLY A 36 6.12 5.33 -27.96
C GLY A 36 4.71 5.44 -28.54
N SER A 37 3.69 4.83 -27.93
CA SER A 37 2.32 4.87 -28.46
C SER A 37 1.50 6.02 -27.84
N PRO A 38 0.46 6.54 -28.53
CA PRO A 38 -0.45 7.58 -28.04
C PRO A 38 -1.26 7.23 -26.77
N GLN A 39 -0.97 6.10 -26.10
CA GLN A 39 -1.68 5.54 -24.95
C GLN A 39 -1.01 5.86 -23.60
N ALA A 40 -0.01 6.75 -23.56
CA ALA A 40 0.69 7.11 -22.32
C ALA A 40 -0.24 7.63 -21.20
N TRP A 41 -1.44 8.14 -21.54
CA TRP A 41 -2.45 8.60 -20.59
C TRP A 41 -3.31 7.46 -19.98
N GLU A 42 -3.15 6.21 -20.42
CA GLU A 42 -3.90 5.05 -19.89
C GLU A 42 -3.18 4.35 -18.72
N LYS A 43 -2.02 4.86 -18.29
CA LYS A 43 -1.19 4.25 -17.25
C LYS A 43 -0.70 5.29 -16.26
N ILE A 44 -0.61 4.89 -15.00
CA ILE A 44 0.04 5.64 -13.94
C ILE A 44 0.91 4.69 -13.13
N PHE A 45 1.94 5.22 -12.48
CA PHE A 45 2.69 4.51 -11.46
C PHE A 45 2.29 5.06 -10.10
N VAL A 46 1.96 4.16 -9.18
CA VAL A 46 1.75 4.49 -7.77
C VAL A 46 2.91 3.88 -6.98
N PHE A 47 3.56 4.68 -6.15
CA PHE A 47 4.71 4.26 -5.33
C PHE A 47 4.44 4.54 -3.85
N SER A 48 4.37 3.47 -3.06
CA SER A 48 3.97 3.50 -1.66
C SER A 48 5.16 3.71 -0.71
N GLY A 49 5.97 4.76 -0.92
CA GLY A 49 7.07 5.16 -0.04
C GLY A 49 8.37 4.36 -0.19
N ASP A 50 9.38 4.74 0.59
CA ASP A 50 10.78 4.28 0.56
C ASP A 50 11.43 4.46 -0.81
N ILE A 51 11.41 5.71 -1.25
CA ILE A 51 11.92 6.14 -2.55
C ILE A 51 13.43 6.35 -2.44
N ALA A 52 14.17 5.67 -3.31
CA ALA A 52 15.64 5.70 -3.36
C ALA A 52 16.36 5.18 -2.10
N TYR A 53 15.63 4.80 -1.04
CA TYR A 53 16.16 4.52 0.30
C TYR A 53 17.08 5.66 0.75
N ASP A 54 16.46 6.71 1.29
CA ASP A 54 17.08 7.94 1.80
C ASP A 54 17.43 8.97 0.72
N LEU A 55 16.41 9.69 0.23
CA LEU A 55 16.54 10.74 -0.80
C LEU A 55 17.59 11.82 -0.48
N HIS A 56 17.85 12.08 0.81
CA HIS A 56 18.76 13.11 1.28
C HIS A 56 20.23 12.63 1.31
N THR A 57 20.50 11.35 1.05
CA THR A 57 21.84 10.76 1.03
C THR A 57 22.80 11.60 0.21
N GLU A 58 24.01 11.82 0.74
CA GLU A 58 25.04 12.65 0.13
C GLU A 58 24.52 14.04 -0.27
N ASN A 59 23.79 14.70 0.64
CA ASN A 59 23.15 15.99 0.42
C ASN A 59 22.19 16.02 -0.79
N GLY A 60 21.50 14.91 -1.05
CA GLY A 60 20.51 14.77 -2.12
C GLY A 60 21.02 14.08 -3.38
N ILE A 61 22.31 13.76 -3.48
CA ILE A 61 22.87 13.05 -4.65
C ILE A 61 22.21 11.68 -4.82
N GLY A 62 21.86 10.99 -3.73
CA GLY A 62 21.11 9.73 -3.79
C GLY A 62 19.77 9.88 -4.52
N GLY A 63 18.97 10.88 -4.12
CA GLY A 63 17.71 11.21 -4.79
C GLY A 63 17.90 11.66 -6.25
N ASP A 64 18.96 12.40 -6.57
CA ASP A 64 19.27 12.81 -7.95
C ASP A 64 19.62 11.60 -8.84
N ASN A 65 20.38 10.65 -8.31
CA ASN A 65 20.75 9.43 -9.04
C ASN A 65 19.52 8.56 -9.30
N PHE A 66 18.69 8.33 -8.28
CA PHE A 66 17.46 7.57 -8.43
C PHE A 66 16.50 8.20 -9.44
N THR A 67 16.25 9.50 -9.34
CA THR A 67 15.33 10.20 -10.26
C THR A 67 15.86 10.25 -11.69
N ARG A 68 17.18 10.39 -11.90
CA ARG A 68 17.79 10.24 -13.24
C ARG A 68 17.66 8.83 -13.81
N GLN A 69 17.77 7.81 -12.97
CA GLN A 69 17.56 6.42 -13.39
C GLN A 69 16.10 6.18 -13.79
N MET A 70 15.15 6.78 -13.07
CA MET A 70 13.71 6.65 -13.31
C MET A 70 13.19 7.58 -14.42
N GLU A 71 13.93 8.65 -14.76
CA GLU A 71 13.56 9.66 -15.77
C GLU A 71 12.99 9.07 -17.06
N PRO A 72 13.57 8.01 -17.67
CA PRO A 72 13.04 7.46 -18.91
C PRO A 72 11.58 7.02 -18.81
N VAL A 73 11.07 6.74 -17.61
CA VAL A 73 9.70 6.34 -17.32
C VAL A 73 8.88 7.49 -16.74
N ILE A 74 9.35 8.10 -15.65
CA ILE A 74 8.55 9.05 -14.87
C ILE A 74 8.43 10.44 -15.53
N ALA A 75 9.22 10.71 -16.58
CA ALA A 75 9.04 11.91 -17.40
C ALA A 75 7.82 11.84 -18.35
N TYR A 76 7.29 10.63 -18.58
CA TYR A 76 6.23 10.39 -19.58
C TYR A 76 4.98 9.72 -19.01
N VAL A 77 5.06 9.15 -17.81
CA VAL A 77 3.95 8.50 -17.11
C VAL A 77 3.79 9.15 -15.74
N PRO A 78 2.58 9.56 -15.33
CA PRO A 78 2.36 10.12 -14.00
C PRO A 78 2.89 9.19 -12.91
N TYR A 79 3.74 9.74 -12.04
CA TYR A 79 4.37 9.03 -10.94
C TYR A 79 3.81 9.58 -9.62
N MET A 80 2.77 8.91 -9.12
CA MET A 80 2.04 9.27 -7.91
C MET A 80 2.74 8.61 -6.73
N VAL A 81 3.25 9.42 -5.80
CA VAL A 81 4.08 8.95 -4.69
C VAL A 81 3.48 9.31 -3.34
N ILE A 82 3.64 8.45 -2.34
CA ILE A 82 3.48 8.79 -0.92
C ILE A 82 4.84 8.69 -0.22
N ALA A 83 5.02 9.37 0.90
CA ALA A 83 6.23 9.21 1.71
C ALA A 83 6.17 7.91 2.53
N GLY A 84 7.31 7.23 2.60
CA GLY A 84 7.64 6.20 3.57
C GLY A 84 8.66 6.68 4.59
N ASN A 85 9.11 5.79 5.46
CA ASN A 85 9.94 6.18 6.60
C ASN A 85 11.33 6.69 6.19
N HIS A 86 11.87 6.18 5.08
CA HIS A 86 13.13 6.65 4.51
C HIS A 86 13.05 8.06 3.88
N GLU A 87 11.85 8.61 3.67
CA GLU A 87 11.71 9.97 3.18
C GLU A 87 11.93 11.02 4.27
N ASP A 88 11.75 10.68 5.55
CA ASP A 88 12.00 11.60 6.66
C ASP A 88 13.50 11.78 6.92
N ASP A 89 14.14 10.67 7.28
CA ASP A 89 15.49 10.54 7.87
C ASP A 89 15.96 11.76 8.68
N LEU A 90 15.15 12.20 9.66
CA LEU A 90 15.47 13.34 10.54
C LEU A 90 15.63 14.68 9.79
N LYS A 91 15.10 14.78 8.57
CA LYS A 91 15.11 15.97 7.71
C LYS A 91 13.70 16.49 7.39
N ASN A 92 12.68 16.13 8.17
CA ASN A 92 11.31 16.65 8.03
C ASN A 92 10.77 16.48 6.59
N PHE A 93 11.10 15.34 5.97
CA PHE A 93 10.71 15.01 4.60
C PHE A 93 11.15 16.04 3.53
N SER A 94 12.16 16.86 3.80
CA SER A 94 12.46 18.03 2.97
C SER A 94 12.81 17.64 1.53
N ASN A 95 13.57 16.57 1.32
CA ASN A 95 13.87 16.11 -0.04
C ASN A 95 12.61 15.63 -0.77
N TYR A 96 11.78 14.83 -0.11
CA TYR A 96 10.51 14.37 -0.67
C TYR A 96 9.60 15.56 -1.06
N LYS A 97 9.38 16.48 -0.11
CA LYS A 97 8.51 17.66 -0.28
C LYS A 97 8.92 18.55 -1.45
N ASN A 98 10.22 18.69 -1.71
CA ASN A 98 10.74 19.58 -2.75
C ASN A 98 11.03 18.89 -4.09
N ARG A 99 11.09 17.56 -4.14
CA ARG A 99 11.37 16.80 -5.38
C ARG A 99 10.11 16.39 -6.12
N PHE A 100 9.03 16.13 -5.39
CA PHE A 100 7.78 15.65 -5.95
C PHE A 100 6.71 16.73 -5.93
N VAL A 101 5.75 16.64 -6.87
CA VAL A 101 4.62 17.56 -6.96
C VAL A 101 3.37 16.72 -7.10
N MET A 102 2.59 16.64 -6.03
CA MET A 102 1.35 15.88 -5.97
C MET A 102 0.13 16.82 -6.08
N PRO A 103 -1.09 16.30 -6.31
CA PRO A 103 -2.30 17.11 -6.29
C PRO A 103 -2.40 18.02 -5.05
N ASP A 104 -2.67 19.30 -5.28
CA ASP A 104 -2.76 20.32 -4.23
C ASP A 104 -4.16 20.35 -3.62
N ASN A 105 -4.57 19.22 -3.05
CA ASN A 105 -5.84 19.08 -2.33
C ASN A 105 -5.68 18.54 -0.90
N GLY A 106 -4.45 18.34 -0.43
CA GLY A 106 -4.10 17.99 0.95
C GLY A 106 -3.55 19.19 1.75
N TYR A 107 -2.45 18.97 2.48
CA TYR A 107 -1.77 20.04 3.26
C TYR A 107 -0.77 20.87 2.46
N GLY A 108 -0.57 20.56 1.17
CA GLY A 108 0.38 21.27 0.30
C GLY A 108 1.84 20.84 0.51
N ASP A 109 2.09 19.71 1.17
CA ASP A 109 3.43 19.15 1.41
C ASP A 109 3.61 17.74 0.81
N ASN A 110 2.74 17.37 -0.12
CA ASN A 110 2.68 16.08 -0.82
C ASN A 110 2.41 14.85 0.06
N GLN A 111 2.28 14.99 1.39
CA GLN A 111 2.19 13.86 2.31
C GLN A 111 0.87 13.08 2.17
N PHE A 112 -0.21 13.75 1.80
CA PHE A 112 -1.49 13.12 1.53
C PHE A 112 -2.28 13.94 0.52
N TYR A 113 -3.07 13.25 -0.30
CA TYR A 113 -3.84 13.83 -1.39
C TYR A 113 -4.76 12.78 -2.00
N SER A 114 -5.69 13.21 -2.84
CA SER A 114 -6.59 12.30 -3.57
C SER A 114 -6.69 12.68 -5.04
N PHE A 115 -7.09 11.75 -5.89
CA PHE A 115 -7.38 12.02 -7.30
C PHE A 115 -8.30 10.97 -7.91
N ASP A 116 -9.09 11.37 -8.90
CA ASP A 116 -9.93 10.46 -9.67
C ASP A 116 -9.24 10.06 -10.97
N LEU A 117 -9.21 8.77 -11.27
CA LEU A 117 -8.75 8.25 -12.56
C LEU A 117 -9.70 7.14 -13.03
N GLY A 118 -10.46 7.45 -14.09
CA GLY A 118 -11.50 6.54 -14.59
C GLY A 118 -12.55 6.24 -13.51
N PRO A 119 -12.89 4.96 -13.25
CA PRO A 119 -13.87 4.58 -12.24
C PRO A 119 -13.28 4.44 -10.82
N ILE A 120 -12.09 4.97 -10.57
CA ILE A 120 -11.39 4.85 -9.28
C ILE A 120 -11.15 6.23 -8.68
N HIS A 121 -11.46 6.35 -7.39
CA HIS A 121 -10.97 7.40 -6.52
C HIS A 121 -9.76 6.87 -5.73
N PHE A 122 -8.60 7.49 -5.94
CA PHE A 122 -7.35 7.12 -5.28
C PHE A 122 -7.04 8.03 -4.09
N LEU A 123 -6.60 7.43 -2.99
CA LEU A 123 -6.26 8.10 -1.73
C LEU A 123 -4.80 7.82 -1.36
N GLY A 124 -3.94 8.82 -1.48
CA GLY A 124 -2.60 8.79 -0.90
C GLY A 124 -2.65 9.24 0.55
N VAL A 125 -2.27 8.37 1.50
CA VAL A 125 -2.37 8.65 2.94
C VAL A 125 -1.00 8.51 3.61
N SER A 126 -0.55 9.56 4.32
CA SER A 126 0.70 9.50 5.08
C SER A 126 0.54 8.64 6.33
N THR A 127 1.24 7.51 6.35
CA THR A 127 1.44 6.73 7.56
C THR A 127 2.58 7.26 8.40
N GLU A 128 3.40 8.16 7.85
CA GLU A 128 4.58 8.65 8.54
C GLU A 128 4.27 9.77 9.52
N TYR A 129 3.16 10.50 9.33
CA TYR A 129 2.62 11.32 10.42
C TYR A 129 2.30 10.51 11.68
N TYR A 130 1.86 9.25 11.52
CA TYR A 130 1.72 8.32 12.64
C TYR A 130 3.07 7.76 13.07
N GLY A 131 3.98 7.43 12.15
CA GLY A 131 5.31 6.91 12.50
C GLY A 131 6.16 7.88 13.33
N PHE A 132 6.01 9.19 13.07
CA PHE A 132 6.82 10.26 13.66
C PHE A 132 6.00 11.26 14.50
N PHE A 133 4.91 10.81 15.12
CA PHE A 133 4.05 11.70 15.92
C PHE A 133 4.76 12.26 17.17
N ASN A 134 5.80 11.58 17.69
CA ASN A 134 6.58 12.09 18.82
C ASN A 134 7.46 13.28 18.42
N GLU A 135 7.91 13.29 17.17
CA GLU A 135 8.81 14.28 16.58
C GLU A 135 8.02 15.49 16.04
N TYR A 136 6.88 15.23 15.38
CA TYR A 136 6.08 16.25 14.68
C TYR A 136 4.78 16.62 15.39
N GLY A 137 4.46 15.94 16.50
CA GLY A 137 3.25 16.15 17.28
C GLY A 137 2.02 15.51 16.64
N HIS A 138 0.87 15.68 17.32
CA HIS A 138 -0.38 15.01 16.97
C HIS A 138 -1.17 15.73 15.86
N MET A 139 -0.91 17.03 15.66
CA MET A 139 -1.70 17.86 14.75
C MET A 139 -1.63 17.40 13.27
N PRO A 140 -0.49 16.98 12.71
CA PRO A 140 -0.45 16.44 11.35
C PRO A 140 -1.39 15.24 11.15
N VAL A 141 -1.43 14.32 12.13
CA VAL A 141 -2.33 13.15 12.13
C VAL A 141 -3.79 13.59 12.15
N ILE A 142 -4.14 14.50 13.07
CA ILE A 142 -5.53 15.00 13.22
C ILE A 142 -5.99 15.74 11.97
N ASN A 143 -5.13 16.58 11.38
CA ASN A 143 -5.44 17.32 10.16
C ASN A 143 -5.67 16.37 8.98
N GLN A 144 -4.78 15.39 8.79
CA GLN A 144 -4.96 14.35 7.77
C GLN A 144 -6.26 13.57 7.99
N TYR A 145 -6.57 13.17 9.22
CA TYR A 145 -7.78 12.41 9.53
C TYR A 145 -9.05 13.20 9.17
N ASN A 146 -9.13 14.47 9.55
CA ASN A 146 -10.26 15.34 9.25
C ASN A 146 -10.40 15.60 7.74
N TRP A 147 -9.28 15.77 7.04
CA TRP A 147 -9.27 15.89 5.58
C TRP A 147 -9.79 14.59 4.93
N LEU A 148 -9.24 13.45 5.35
CA LEU A 148 -9.56 12.13 4.81
C LEU A 148 -11.04 11.78 5.01
N GLU A 149 -11.62 12.11 6.16
CA GLU A 149 -13.06 11.92 6.37
C GLU A 149 -13.90 12.73 5.37
N ASN A 150 -13.54 13.98 5.10
CA ASN A 150 -14.26 14.82 4.16
C ASN A 150 -14.10 14.35 2.70
N ASP A 151 -12.91 13.89 2.34
CA ASP A 151 -12.61 13.39 1.01
C ASP A 151 -13.33 12.05 0.75
N LEU A 152 -13.22 11.09 1.66
CA LEU A 152 -13.95 9.82 1.61
C LEU A 152 -15.46 9.99 1.57
N LYS A 153 -16.02 10.97 2.31
CA LYS A 153 -17.44 11.29 2.28
C LYS A 153 -17.89 11.76 0.90
N GLN A 154 -17.07 12.54 0.20
CA GLN A 154 -17.36 13.00 -1.16
C GLN A 154 -17.24 11.86 -2.17
N ALA A 155 -16.20 11.03 -2.05
CA ALA A 155 -16.02 9.86 -2.91
C ALA A 155 -17.17 8.84 -2.75
N ASP A 156 -17.61 8.55 -1.51
CA ASP A 156 -18.73 7.64 -1.24
C ASP A 156 -20.05 8.18 -1.82
N ALA A 157 -20.27 9.50 -1.75
CA ALA A 157 -21.42 10.14 -2.39
C ALA A 157 -21.34 10.12 -3.93
N ASN A 158 -20.15 9.97 -4.51
CA ASN A 158 -19.89 9.99 -5.95
C ASN A 158 -19.61 8.58 -6.55
N ARG A 159 -20.00 7.50 -5.88
CA ARG A 159 -19.77 6.11 -6.37
C ARG A 159 -20.40 5.79 -7.73
N ALA A 160 -21.33 6.60 -8.22
CA ALA A 160 -21.83 6.46 -9.58
C ALA A 160 -20.73 6.73 -10.63
N ALA A 161 -19.82 7.69 -10.37
CA ALA A 161 -18.68 8.01 -11.22
C ALA A 161 -17.47 7.15 -10.87
N VAL A 162 -17.12 7.12 -9.57
CA VAL A 162 -15.96 6.42 -9.00
C VAL A 162 -16.40 5.28 -8.08
N PRO A 163 -16.94 4.17 -8.63
CA PRO A 163 -17.43 3.09 -7.81
C PRO A 163 -16.36 2.49 -6.90
N TRP A 164 -15.09 2.53 -7.29
CA TRP A 164 -13.96 1.98 -6.54
C TRP A 164 -13.23 3.06 -5.75
N ILE A 165 -13.06 2.86 -4.45
CA ILE A 165 -12.24 3.71 -3.59
C ILE A 165 -11.01 2.92 -3.16
N LEU A 166 -9.84 3.38 -3.60
CA LEU A 166 -8.55 2.71 -3.37
C LEU A 166 -7.64 3.61 -2.54
N SER A 167 -6.99 3.06 -1.51
CA SER A 167 -5.89 3.73 -0.83
C SER A 167 -4.54 3.16 -1.23
N TYR A 168 -3.53 4.01 -1.15
CA TYR A 168 -2.14 3.58 -1.05
C TYR A 168 -1.46 4.38 0.04
N GLN A 169 -0.67 3.67 0.83
CA GLN A 169 0.02 4.20 2.00
C GLN A 169 1.28 3.38 2.22
N HIS A 170 2.25 3.90 2.96
CA HIS A 170 3.51 3.19 3.14
C HIS A 170 3.37 2.03 4.13
N ARG A 171 3.06 2.32 5.40
CA ARG A 171 2.97 1.29 6.45
C ARG A 171 1.64 0.54 6.41
N PRO A 172 1.64 -0.80 6.55
CA PRO A 172 0.42 -1.59 6.48
C PRO A 172 -0.41 -1.54 7.77
N PHE A 173 -1.71 -1.86 7.69
CA PHE A 173 -2.47 -2.20 8.91
C PHE A 173 -2.23 -3.63 9.34
N TYR A 174 -2.04 -4.54 8.37
CA TYR A 174 -1.89 -5.97 8.56
C TYR A 174 -0.69 -6.46 7.77
N CYS A 175 0.10 -7.34 8.38
CA CYS A 175 1.30 -7.92 7.80
C CYS A 175 1.71 -9.15 8.61
N SER A 176 2.38 -10.12 7.99
CA SER A 176 2.82 -11.33 8.69
C SER A 176 4.31 -11.65 8.52
N ASN A 177 5.12 -10.62 8.28
CA ASN A 177 6.57 -10.74 8.19
C ASN A 177 7.23 -10.97 9.55
N GLU A 178 8.21 -11.88 9.60
CA GLU A 178 9.05 -12.12 10.78
C GLU A 178 9.90 -10.90 11.09
N ASN A 179 10.15 -10.66 12.38
CA ASN A 179 11.04 -9.59 12.88
C ASN A 179 10.64 -8.17 12.48
N SER A 180 9.46 -7.96 11.89
CA SER A 180 8.88 -6.61 11.81
C SER A 180 8.20 -6.28 13.13
N GLU A 181 8.69 -5.24 13.80
CA GLU A 181 8.12 -4.76 15.06
C GLU A 181 6.69 -4.20 14.88
N GLU A 182 6.31 -3.88 13.64
CA GLU A 182 4.98 -3.40 13.25
C GLU A 182 4.04 -4.55 12.85
N CYS A 183 4.59 -5.76 12.65
CA CYS A 183 3.86 -6.97 12.23
C CYS A 183 3.92 -8.13 13.23
N THR A 184 4.64 -8.01 14.35
CA THR A 184 4.81 -9.10 15.35
C THR A 184 3.48 -9.53 16.01
N SER A 185 2.41 -8.80 15.76
CA SER A 185 1.05 -9.04 16.26
C SER A 185 0.03 -9.15 15.12
N PHE A 186 0.54 -9.33 13.90
CA PHE A 186 -0.18 -9.30 12.63
C PHE A 186 -0.87 -7.97 12.30
N GLU A 187 -0.69 -6.93 13.12
CA GLU A 187 -1.32 -5.63 12.90
C GLU A 187 -0.53 -4.46 13.48
N ASN A 188 -0.55 -3.33 12.76
CA ASN A 188 -0.06 -2.05 13.25
C ASN A 188 -1.21 -1.30 13.94
N THR A 189 -1.31 -1.44 15.26
CA THR A 189 -2.45 -0.92 16.03
C THR A 189 -2.52 0.61 16.06
N LEU A 190 -1.39 1.32 15.98
CA LEU A 190 -1.32 2.78 16.00
C LEU A 190 -2.04 3.36 14.80
N ILE A 191 -1.70 2.91 13.60
CA ILE A 191 -2.29 3.44 12.35
C ILE A 191 -3.71 2.90 12.17
N LYS A 192 -3.90 1.61 12.48
CA LYS A 192 -5.20 0.94 12.28
C LYS A 192 -6.27 1.47 13.21
N SER A 193 -5.98 1.52 14.52
CA SER A 193 -6.96 1.77 15.58
C SER A 193 -6.76 3.10 16.31
N GLY A 194 -5.60 3.74 16.19
CA GLY A 194 -5.26 4.96 16.91
C GLY A 194 -4.59 4.70 18.27
N PHE A 195 -4.19 5.79 18.92
CA PHE A 195 -3.57 5.79 20.25
C PHE A 195 -3.87 7.09 20.99
N GLU A 196 -4.36 7.01 22.22
CA GLU A 196 -4.79 8.17 23.01
C GLU A 196 -5.79 9.05 22.24
N ASP A 197 -5.41 10.28 21.88
CA ASP A 197 -6.19 11.23 21.09
C ASP A 197 -5.94 11.10 19.58
N LEU A 198 -4.95 10.30 19.14
CA LEU A 198 -4.68 10.03 17.74
C LEU A 198 -5.73 9.07 17.16
N PRO A 199 -6.47 9.47 16.11
CA PRO A 199 -7.50 8.62 15.52
C PRO A 199 -6.90 7.57 14.56
N GLY A 200 -7.45 6.36 14.54
CA GLY A 200 -7.07 5.30 13.61
C GLY A 200 -7.82 5.33 12.27
N LEU A 201 -7.17 4.87 11.21
CA LEU A 201 -7.65 4.99 9.83
C LEU A 201 -8.69 3.92 9.43
N GLU A 202 -8.61 2.70 9.96
CA GLU A 202 -9.45 1.58 9.52
C GLU A 202 -10.94 1.88 9.70
N SER A 203 -11.30 2.57 10.78
CA SER A 203 -12.69 2.94 11.06
C SER A 203 -13.30 3.85 9.97
N LEU A 204 -12.51 4.81 9.43
CA LEU A 204 -12.95 5.67 8.33
C LEU A 204 -13.05 4.90 7.03
N TYR A 205 -12.06 4.04 6.75
CA TYR A 205 -12.07 3.19 5.55
C TYR A 205 -13.33 2.34 5.50
N LEU A 206 -13.72 1.73 6.63
CA LEU A 206 -14.96 0.97 6.72
C LEU A 206 -16.20 1.87 6.59
N LYS A 207 -16.25 2.99 7.32
CA LYS A 207 -17.40 3.90 7.33
C LYS A 207 -17.81 4.35 5.92
N TYR A 208 -16.83 4.63 5.06
CA TYR A 208 -17.05 5.11 3.70
C TYR A 208 -16.85 4.04 2.63
N GLY A 209 -16.67 2.78 3.03
CA GLY A 209 -16.67 1.61 2.16
C GLY A 209 -15.43 1.47 1.27
N MET A 210 -14.24 1.79 1.74
CA MET A 210 -13.00 1.60 0.98
C MET A 210 -12.91 0.17 0.43
N ASP A 211 -12.56 0.02 -0.85
CA ASP A 211 -12.61 -1.27 -1.52
C ASP A 211 -11.28 -2.03 -1.42
N LEU A 212 -10.16 -1.32 -1.61
CA LEU A 212 -8.84 -1.91 -1.74
C LEU A 212 -7.74 -0.97 -1.22
N GLY A 213 -6.75 -1.51 -0.51
CA GLY A 213 -5.56 -0.77 -0.08
C GLY A 213 -4.26 -1.41 -0.55
N PHE A 214 -3.32 -0.59 -1.03
CA PHE A 214 -1.96 -1.01 -1.43
C PHE A 214 -0.91 -0.45 -0.48
N TRP A 215 -0.09 -1.32 0.10
CA TRP A 215 0.87 -0.96 1.13
C TRP A 215 2.30 -1.27 0.72
N GLY A 216 3.25 -0.48 1.22
CA GLY A 216 4.68 -0.72 1.08
C GLY A 216 5.27 -1.27 2.38
N HIS A 217 6.42 -0.70 2.78
CA HIS A 217 7.16 -0.93 4.03
C HIS A 217 7.71 -2.34 4.21
N GLU A 218 6.84 -3.34 4.25
CA GLU A 218 7.23 -4.73 4.37
C GLU A 218 7.79 -5.22 3.02
N HIS A 219 9.04 -5.69 3.02
CA HIS A 219 9.77 -6.11 1.82
C HIS A 219 9.33 -7.49 1.30
N SER A 220 8.03 -7.63 1.05
CA SER A 220 7.39 -8.84 0.54
C SER A 220 6.10 -8.51 -0.23
N TYR A 221 5.51 -9.52 -0.84
CA TYR A 221 4.14 -9.44 -1.34
C TYR A 221 3.23 -10.25 -0.44
N GLU A 222 2.15 -9.63 0.05
CA GLU A 222 1.13 -10.31 0.83
C GLU A 222 -0.26 -9.78 0.49
N ARG A 223 -1.14 -10.66 0.02
CA ARG A 223 -2.54 -10.35 -0.21
C ARG A 223 -3.38 -10.93 0.91
N PHE A 224 -4.25 -10.10 1.48
CA PHE A 224 -5.18 -10.49 2.53
C PHE A 224 -6.55 -10.87 1.95
N TRP A 225 -7.24 -11.77 2.63
CA TRP A 225 -8.69 -11.89 2.49
C TRP A 225 -9.37 -10.57 2.88
N PRO A 226 -10.61 -10.29 2.41
CA PRO A 226 -11.36 -9.13 2.88
C PRO A 226 -11.44 -9.16 4.40
N SER A 227 -10.83 -8.16 5.05
CA SER A 227 -10.58 -8.21 6.49
C SER A 227 -10.81 -6.85 7.12
N SER A 228 -11.33 -6.85 8.35
CA SER A 228 -11.46 -5.62 9.14
C SER A 228 -11.58 -5.92 10.62
N GLY A 229 -10.96 -5.12 11.48
CA GLY A 229 -11.16 -5.24 12.93
C GLY A 229 -10.90 -6.66 13.45
N ARG A 230 -9.88 -7.33 12.89
CA ARG A 230 -9.52 -8.73 13.22
C ARG A 230 -10.60 -9.75 12.85
N GLN A 231 -11.44 -9.45 11.86
CA GLN A 231 -12.42 -10.37 11.27
C GLN A 231 -12.08 -10.63 9.80
N ILE A 232 -12.13 -11.89 9.40
CA ILE A 232 -11.79 -12.36 8.05
C ILE A 232 -13.06 -12.83 7.36
N PHE A 233 -13.41 -12.22 6.24
CA PHE A 233 -14.62 -12.51 5.47
C PHE A 233 -14.29 -13.37 4.24
N ASN A 234 -13.86 -14.61 4.46
CA ASN A 234 -13.48 -15.55 3.40
C ASN A 234 -14.40 -16.79 3.29
N GLN A 235 -15.62 -16.70 3.84
CA GLN A 235 -16.53 -17.85 4.01
C GLN A 235 -17.42 -18.13 2.79
N THR A 236 -17.20 -17.46 1.66
CA THR A 236 -17.95 -17.66 0.41
C THR A 236 -17.06 -18.27 -0.67
N SER A 237 -17.68 -18.81 -1.73
CA SER A 237 -16.92 -19.36 -2.88
C SER A 237 -16.16 -18.29 -3.68
N ASN A 238 -16.53 -17.02 -3.51
CA ASN A 238 -15.85 -15.88 -4.12
C ASN A 238 -15.83 -14.71 -3.11
N PRO A 239 -14.87 -14.69 -2.18
CA PRO A 239 -14.85 -13.70 -1.11
C PRO A 239 -14.58 -12.28 -1.61
N TYR A 240 -14.03 -12.13 -2.81
CA TYR A 240 -13.72 -10.84 -3.43
C TYR A 240 -14.83 -10.33 -4.36
N HIS A 241 -15.95 -11.04 -4.45
CA HIS A 241 -17.17 -10.53 -5.04
C HIS A 241 -18.07 -9.92 -3.97
N ASN A 242 -18.50 -8.67 -4.15
CA ASN A 242 -19.27 -7.93 -3.14
C ASN A 242 -18.65 -8.09 -1.74
N ALA A 243 -17.34 -7.87 -1.65
CA ALA A 243 -16.57 -8.08 -0.44
C ALA A 243 -17.19 -7.33 0.75
N ALA A 244 -17.15 -7.96 1.92
CA ALA A 244 -17.76 -7.44 3.14
C ALA A 244 -16.92 -6.35 3.82
N ALA A 245 -15.61 -6.40 3.59
CA ALA A 245 -14.60 -5.52 4.12
C ALA A 245 -13.61 -5.16 3.00
N PRO A 246 -12.76 -4.14 3.18
CA PRO A 246 -11.70 -3.83 2.25
C PRO A 246 -10.76 -5.04 2.04
N THR A 247 -10.23 -5.17 0.83
CA THR A 247 -9.10 -6.06 0.55
C THR A 247 -7.81 -5.28 0.72
N TYR A 248 -6.76 -5.90 1.24
CA TYR A 248 -5.47 -5.23 1.42
C TYR A 248 -4.36 -6.04 0.75
N ILE A 249 -3.39 -5.34 0.17
CA ILE A 249 -2.23 -5.92 -0.49
C ILE A 249 -0.98 -5.17 -0.04
N VAL A 250 -0.05 -5.87 0.59
CA VAL A 250 1.34 -5.44 0.75
C VAL A 250 2.05 -5.75 -0.57
N THR A 251 2.68 -4.73 -1.15
CA THR A 251 3.46 -4.76 -2.40
C THR A 251 4.79 -4.03 -2.21
N GLY A 252 5.45 -4.18 -1.06
CA GLY A 252 6.74 -3.54 -0.73
C GLY A 252 7.97 -4.29 -1.28
N ALA A 253 7.79 -5.25 -2.18
CA ALA A 253 8.87 -6.10 -2.70
C ALA A 253 9.60 -5.53 -3.94
N ALA A 254 9.71 -4.22 -4.09
CA ALA A 254 10.26 -3.63 -5.32
C ALA A 254 11.79 -3.80 -5.52
N GLY A 255 12.52 -4.26 -4.49
CA GLY A 255 13.95 -4.53 -4.57
C GLY A 255 14.81 -3.50 -3.84
N CYS A 256 14.77 -3.50 -2.51
CA CYS A 256 15.59 -2.62 -1.68
C CYS A 256 17.02 -3.14 -1.47
N HIS A 257 17.84 -2.35 -0.76
CA HIS A 257 19.17 -2.81 -0.35
C HIS A 257 19.14 -3.88 0.75
N SER A 258 18.02 -4.01 1.48
CA SER A 258 17.82 -5.06 2.46
C SER A 258 17.42 -6.37 1.78
N GLY A 259 17.70 -7.51 2.42
CA GLY A 259 17.25 -8.80 1.91
C GLY A 259 15.74 -8.98 1.99
N HIS A 260 15.26 -10.08 1.43
CA HIS A 260 13.87 -10.53 1.51
C HIS A 260 13.33 -10.58 2.94
N ALA A 261 12.07 -10.15 3.15
CA ALA A 261 11.41 -10.25 4.44
C ALA A 261 10.80 -11.64 4.64
N LEU A 262 11.33 -12.41 5.60
CA LEU A 262 10.78 -13.72 5.95
C LEU A 262 9.35 -13.59 6.49
N PHE A 263 8.53 -14.64 6.35
CA PHE A 263 7.16 -14.68 6.86
C PHE A 263 7.02 -15.58 8.08
N GLU A 264 6.21 -15.17 9.04
CA GLU A 264 5.95 -15.94 10.26
C GLU A 264 5.32 -17.29 9.95
N ASN A 265 5.63 -18.30 10.78
CA ASN A 265 5.08 -19.64 10.66
C ASN A 265 4.41 -20.10 11.97
N PRO A 266 3.16 -20.62 11.91
CA PRO A 266 2.32 -20.81 10.72
C PRO A 266 1.81 -19.47 10.14
N PRO A 267 1.40 -19.44 8.86
CA PRO A 267 0.86 -18.23 8.25
C PRO A 267 -0.31 -17.65 9.02
N SER A 268 -0.38 -16.32 9.00
CA SER A 268 -1.54 -15.57 9.45
C SER A 268 -2.81 -16.04 8.73
N PRO A 269 -3.92 -16.34 9.44
CA PRO A 269 -5.16 -16.80 8.81
C PRO A 269 -5.80 -15.81 7.83
N ALA A 270 -5.47 -14.52 7.93
CA ALA A 270 -5.96 -13.46 7.03
C ALA A 270 -5.14 -13.39 5.75
N SER A 271 -3.93 -13.96 5.74
CA SER A 271 -3.08 -14.06 4.56
C SER A 271 -3.70 -15.03 3.56
N ALA A 272 -4.04 -14.53 2.37
CA ALA A 272 -4.59 -15.32 1.27
C ALA A 272 -3.49 -15.80 0.32
N SER A 273 -2.46 -14.97 0.11
CA SER A 273 -1.27 -15.29 -0.67
C SER A 273 -0.09 -14.51 -0.13
N ARG A 274 1.09 -15.15 -0.08
CA ARG A 274 2.34 -14.54 0.40
C ARG A 274 3.50 -15.02 -0.45
N ILE A 275 4.28 -14.08 -0.98
CA ILE A 275 5.39 -14.34 -1.91
C ILE A 275 6.58 -13.50 -1.45
N ASN A 276 7.74 -14.15 -1.39
CA ASN A 276 8.98 -13.54 -0.93
C ASN A 276 9.98 -13.36 -2.08
N ASP A 277 9.46 -12.86 -3.21
CA ASP A 277 10.22 -12.56 -4.41
C ASP A 277 10.20 -11.05 -4.63
N TYR A 278 11.24 -10.50 -5.25
CA TYR A 278 11.12 -9.14 -5.78
C TYR A 278 10.13 -9.07 -6.93
N GLY A 279 9.36 -7.98 -6.98
CA GLY A 279 8.27 -7.85 -7.92
C GLY A 279 7.47 -6.56 -7.80
N TYR A 280 6.42 -6.48 -8.61
CA TYR A 280 5.47 -5.37 -8.61
C TYR A 280 4.06 -5.84 -8.91
N THR A 281 3.09 -5.11 -8.38
CA THR A 281 1.66 -5.35 -8.64
C THR A 281 1.17 -4.54 -9.83
N MET A 282 0.41 -5.18 -10.71
CA MET A 282 -0.31 -4.57 -11.81
C MET A 282 -1.80 -4.57 -11.50
N LEU A 283 -2.43 -3.39 -11.49
CA LEU A 283 -3.88 -3.22 -11.39
C LEU A 283 -4.47 -2.89 -12.76
N HIS A 284 -5.35 -3.75 -13.25
CA HIS A 284 -6.09 -3.58 -14.49
C HIS A 284 -7.54 -3.19 -14.20
N VAL A 285 -7.91 -2.00 -14.65
CA VAL A 285 -9.27 -1.48 -14.50
C VAL A 285 -10.11 -1.89 -15.70
N VAL A 286 -10.90 -2.95 -15.56
CA VAL A 286 -11.65 -3.51 -16.69
C VAL A 286 -12.92 -2.70 -16.95
N ASN A 287 -13.67 -2.40 -15.90
CA ASN A 287 -14.87 -1.56 -15.95
C ASN A 287 -15.29 -1.13 -14.53
N LYS A 288 -16.48 -0.54 -14.40
CA LYS A 288 -17.05 -0.08 -13.12
C LYS A 288 -17.31 -1.17 -12.07
N THR A 289 -17.29 -2.45 -12.45
CA THR A 289 -17.62 -3.59 -11.59
C THR A 289 -16.53 -4.63 -11.47
N HIS A 290 -15.44 -4.53 -12.25
CA HIS A 290 -14.37 -5.53 -12.26
C HIS A 290 -12.99 -4.88 -12.28
N LEU A 291 -12.17 -5.28 -11.33
CA LEU A 291 -10.73 -5.03 -11.28
C LEU A 291 -10.01 -6.38 -11.36
N PHE A 292 -8.89 -6.40 -12.08
CA PHE A 292 -8.00 -7.56 -12.13
C PHE A 292 -6.61 -7.16 -11.65
N ILE A 293 -6.03 -7.95 -10.77
CA ILE A 293 -4.71 -7.67 -10.17
C ILE A 293 -3.79 -8.84 -10.44
N GLU A 294 -2.55 -8.55 -10.81
CA GLU A 294 -1.46 -9.51 -10.96
C GLU A 294 -0.27 -9.08 -10.14
N GLN A 295 0.36 -10.01 -9.43
CA GLN A 295 1.70 -9.83 -8.89
C GLN A 295 2.70 -10.44 -9.85
N ILE A 296 3.67 -9.64 -10.30
CA ILE A 296 4.74 -10.07 -11.18
C ILE A 296 6.02 -10.27 -10.36
N SER A 297 6.62 -11.45 -10.40
CA SER A 297 7.93 -11.72 -9.82
C SER A 297 9.02 -11.48 -10.87
N VAL A 298 9.96 -10.59 -10.58
CA VAL A 298 11.13 -10.35 -11.45
C VAL A 298 12.16 -11.47 -11.33
N GLU A 299 12.19 -12.15 -10.19
CA GLU A 299 13.09 -13.27 -9.91
C GLU A 299 12.65 -14.56 -10.59
N ALA A 300 11.34 -14.73 -10.79
CA ALA A 300 10.76 -15.80 -11.58
C ALA A 300 10.81 -15.52 -13.10
N GLY A 301 11.54 -14.51 -13.57
CA GLY A 301 11.60 -14.15 -14.99
C GLY A 301 10.33 -13.45 -15.48
N ASN A 302 9.83 -12.50 -14.70
CA ASN A 302 8.61 -11.72 -14.94
C ASN A 302 7.35 -12.58 -15.10
N GLN A 303 7.21 -13.64 -14.29
CA GLN A 303 6.01 -14.47 -14.27
C GLN A 303 4.97 -13.91 -13.30
N VAL A 304 3.71 -14.15 -13.62
CA VAL A 304 2.59 -13.92 -12.71
C VAL A 304 2.66 -14.97 -11.60
N VAL A 305 2.85 -14.52 -10.37
CA VAL A 305 3.00 -15.38 -9.18
C VAL A 305 1.76 -15.35 -8.28
N ASP A 306 0.93 -14.31 -8.41
CA ASP A 306 -0.43 -14.27 -7.84
C ASP A 306 -1.34 -13.47 -8.77
N GLN A 307 -2.63 -13.79 -8.78
CA GLN A 307 -3.63 -13.06 -9.53
C GLN A 307 -5.00 -13.15 -8.88
N ILE A 308 -5.79 -12.09 -9.01
CA ILE A 308 -7.10 -11.99 -8.36
C ILE A 308 -8.06 -11.09 -9.14
N TRP A 309 -9.32 -11.51 -9.18
CA TRP A 309 -10.44 -10.67 -9.59
C TRP A 309 -11.14 -10.09 -8.36
N LEU A 310 -11.28 -8.77 -8.33
CA LEU A 310 -12.22 -8.10 -7.44
C LEU A 310 -13.43 -7.70 -8.28
N SER A 311 -14.62 -8.05 -7.80
CA SER A 311 -15.84 -7.72 -8.52
C SER A 311 -16.93 -7.24 -7.57
N LYS A 312 -17.83 -6.41 -8.07
CA LYS A 312 -18.99 -6.00 -7.27
C LYS A 312 -20.15 -5.54 -8.11
N ASP A 313 -21.34 -5.67 -7.56
CA ASP A 313 -22.54 -5.08 -8.14
C ASP A 313 -22.44 -3.56 -8.12
N LEU A 314 -23.12 -2.90 -9.06
CA LEU A 314 -23.19 -1.45 -9.08
C LEU A 314 -23.78 -0.96 -7.75
N GLN A 315 -23.18 0.09 -7.18
CA GLN A 315 -23.53 0.68 -5.88
C GLN A 315 -23.15 -0.16 -4.65
N HIS A 316 -22.59 -1.36 -4.81
CA HIS A 316 -22.02 -2.09 -3.69
C HIS A 316 -20.82 -1.33 -3.09
N ALA A 317 -20.78 -1.32 -1.75
CA ALA A 317 -19.66 -0.81 -0.97
C ALA A 317 -19.49 -1.68 0.29
N PRO A 318 -18.25 -2.04 0.67
CA PRO A 318 -17.95 -2.79 1.90
C PRO A 318 -18.20 -1.94 3.15
N LYS A 319 -19.47 -1.83 3.57
CA LYS A 319 -19.89 -1.04 4.74
C LYS A 319 -20.14 -1.92 5.98
N PRO A 320 -19.99 -1.39 7.21
CA PRO A 320 -20.17 -2.16 8.44
C PRO A 320 -21.51 -2.89 8.53
N ASP A 321 -22.60 -2.29 8.04
CA ASP A 321 -23.92 -2.92 8.07
C ASP A 321 -24.03 -4.13 7.14
N TYR A 322 -23.35 -4.09 6.00
CA TYR A 322 -23.23 -5.25 5.12
C TYR A 322 -22.37 -6.34 5.77
N ALA A 323 -21.24 -5.96 6.36
CA ALA A 323 -20.33 -6.89 7.05
C ALA A 323 -21.00 -7.65 8.22
N LYS A 324 -21.88 -6.99 8.99
CA LYS A 324 -22.62 -7.62 10.11
C LYS A 324 -23.45 -8.84 9.70
N THR A 325 -23.82 -8.95 8.43
CA THR A 325 -24.64 -10.06 7.92
C THR A 325 -23.82 -11.25 7.44
N GLN A 326 -22.49 -11.09 7.36
CA GLN A 326 -21.58 -12.05 6.77
C GLN A 326 -20.92 -12.90 7.85
N GLN A 327 -20.65 -14.17 7.52
CA GLN A 327 -19.85 -15.04 8.38
C GLN A 327 -18.38 -14.62 8.33
N PHE A 328 -17.70 -14.70 9.47
CA PHE A 328 -16.29 -14.35 9.59
C PHE A 328 -15.52 -15.33 10.46
N ILE A 329 -14.21 -15.38 10.24
CA ILE A 329 -13.25 -16.01 11.16
C ILE A 329 -12.58 -14.90 11.97
N GLN A 330 -12.46 -15.11 13.29
CA GLN A 330 -11.73 -14.19 14.16
C GLN A 330 -10.22 -14.41 14.03
N PHE A 331 -9.48 -13.31 13.91
CA PHE A 331 -8.03 -13.32 13.89
C PHE A 331 -7.47 -13.71 15.27
N PRO A 332 -6.43 -14.56 15.35
CA PRO A 332 -5.87 -14.99 16.64
C PRO A 332 -5.23 -13.83 17.39
N GLU A 333 -5.62 -13.60 18.64
CA GLU A 333 -5.00 -12.58 19.49
C GLU A 333 -3.48 -12.80 19.61
N PRO A 334 -2.66 -11.73 19.53
CA PRO A 334 -1.22 -11.86 19.68
C PRO A 334 -0.88 -12.48 21.04
N LYS A 335 -0.05 -13.52 21.02
CA LYS A 335 0.38 -14.19 22.26
C LYS A 335 1.39 -13.36 23.06
N VAL A 336 2.13 -12.50 22.38
CA VAL A 336 3.17 -11.63 22.94
C VAL A 336 2.83 -10.19 22.59
N CYS A 337 2.84 -9.33 23.60
CA CYS A 337 2.64 -7.90 23.40
C CYS A 337 3.95 -7.27 22.91
N ASN A 338 3.99 -6.75 21.69
CA ASN A 338 5.16 -6.03 21.20
C ASN A 338 5.28 -4.66 21.93
N PRO A 339 6.45 -4.29 22.49
CA PRO A 339 6.65 -2.98 23.10
C PRO A 339 6.44 -1.78 22.17
N ARG A 340 6.54 -1.91 20.84
CA ARG A 340 6.17 -0.87 19.87
C ARG A 340 4.67 -0.78 19.60
N ASP A 341 3.91 -1.82 19.90
CA ASP A 341 2.46 -1.76 19.88
C ASP A 341 1.96 -0.82 20.99
N VAL A 342 1.28 0.23 20.58
CA VAL A 342 0.77 1.29 21.45
C VAL A 342 -0.37 0.80 22.35
N GLN A 343 -1.19 -0.15 21.90
CA GLN A 343 -2.21 -0.80 22.73
C GLN A 343 -1.56 -1.68 23.81
N CYS A 344 -0.39 -2.24 23.50
CA CYS A 344 0.42 -2.95 24.48
C CYS A 344 0.98 -2.00 25.55
N ARG A 345 1.55 -0.85 25.15
CA ARG A 345 2.07 0.15 26.11
C ARG A 345 1.02 0.60 27.13
N GLY A 346 -0.22 0.83 26.68
CA GLY A 346 -1.34 1.20 27.55
C GLY A 346 -1.65 0.16 28.63
N LYS A 347 -1.68 -1.14 28.28
CA LYS A 347 -1.98 -2.24 29.22
C LYS A 347 -0.91 -2.44 30.31
N TYR A 348 0.35 -2.09 30.05
CA TYR A 348 1.45 -2.22 31.04
C TYR A 348 1.66 -0.96 31.89
N SER A 349 1.23 0.22 31.45
CA SER A 349 1.33 1.46 32.26
C SER A 349 0.38 1.44 33.47
N HIS A 350 -0.80 0.83 33.34
CA HIS A 350 -1.78 0.71 34.43
C HIS A 350 -1.41 -0.31 35.50
N LYS A 351 -0.45 -1.22 35.25
CA LYS A 351 0.05 -2.16 36.28
C LYS A 351 1.13 -1.57 37.20
N LYS A 352 1.59 -0.33 36.97
CA LYS A 352 2.63 0.34 37.79
C LYS A 352 2.13 1.43 38.73
N ARG A 353 0.83 1.69 38.83
CA ARG A 353 0.28 2.54 39.91
C ARG A 353 -0.34 1.67 40.99
N ASN A 354 0.51 1.21 41.91
CA ASN A 354 0.07 0.67 43.19
C ASN A 354 -0.19 1.88 44.10
N PRO A 355 -1.44 2.16 44.53
CA PRO A 355 -1.72 3.23 45.48
C PRO A 355 -1.46 2.73 46.89
N ALA A 356 -0.20 2.45 47.22
CA ALA A 356 0.21 2.09 48.58
C ALA A 356 1.73 2.24 48.77
N SER A 357 2.17 3.44 49.18
CA SER A 357 3.24 3.63 50.19
C SER A 357 3.50 5.13 50.37
N PHE A 358 3.05 5.64 51.53
CA PHE A 358 3.68 6.77 52.21
C PHE A 358 5.09 6.42 52.65
#